data_AF-S8FDK0-F1
#
_entry.id   AF-S8FDK0-F1
#
_cell.length_a   1.000
_cell.length_b   1.000
_cell.length_c   1.000
_cell.angle_alpha   90.00
_cell.angle_beta   90.00
_cell.angle_gamma   90.00
#
_symmetry.space_group_name_H-M   'P 1'
#
loop_
_entity.id
_entity.type
_entity.pdbx_description
1 polymer ?
#
loop_
_entity_poly.entity_id
_entity_poly.type
_entity_poly.pdbx_seq_one_letter_code
_entity_poly.pdbx_strand_id
1 'polypeptide(L)'
;MYKHLTREQRYAIYLGKQKKLTNKAIARLIKEILMTLAMLTFCIDMTAQSITKPSTKTPTGFAIFIDRTSYEKAKIAVDAYRRSIEADGLGTYLVIDDFKSSEPIRELLVKYHADKRQPLEGCVFIGDIPIPIIRDAQHLTSAFKMNQHVDWKKSSVASDRFYDDFSLKFDFIKQDGDLPLYFYYSLSPDSKPYLSPDIYSGHIKPNEMEDTDKYQLLSDYLMKAVREKQYTDNVIDHLSIARGHSYNSQDKLAWTGEQIAL
;
A
#
# COMPACT_ATOMS: atom_id res chain seq x y z
N MET A 1 54.06 50.51 0.72
CA MET A 1 53.31 51.02 -0.45
C MET A 1 52.16 51.97 -0.06
N TYR A 2 52.34 52.89 0.90
CA TYR A 2 51.29 53.86 1.31
C TYR A 2 51.88 55.21 1.83
N LYS A 3 53.10 55.58 1.44
CA LYS A 3 53.80 56.75 2.01
C LYS A 3 53.32 58.11 1.46
N HIS A 4 52.52 58.15 0.39
CA HIS A 4 52.05 59.38 -0.28
C HIS A 4 50.57 59.76 -0.03
N LEU A 5 49.86 59.04 0.84
CA LEU A 5 48.41 59.29 1.09
C LEU A 5 48.19 60.16 2.34
N THR A 6 47.20 61.05 2.28
CA THR A 6 46.78 61.90 3.42
C THR A 6 46.16 61.05 4.54
N ARG A 7 46.12 61.59 5.77
CA ARG A 7 45.58 60.89 6.94
C ARG A 7 44.13 60.45 6.73
N GLU A 8 43.32 61.29 6.10
CA GLU A 8 41.93 60.99 5.74
C GLU A 8 41.83 59.86 4.71
N GLN A 9 42.67 59.88 3.68
CA GLN A 9 42.71 58.81 2.67
C GLN A 9 43.11 57.46 3.28
N ARG A 10 44.05 57.45 4.22
CA ARG A 10 44.43 56.23 4.98
C ARG A 10 43.28 55.73 5.86
N TYR A 11 42.54 56.64 6.49
CA TYR A 11 41.38 56.29 7.32
C TYR A 11 40.23 55.72 6.49
N ALA A 12 39.94 56.29 5.31
CA ALA A 12 38.95 55.76 4.38
C ALA A 12 39.33 54.35 3.88
N ILE A 13 40.61 54.09 3.59
CA ILE A 13 41.11 52.75 3.22
C ILE A 13 40.96 51.77 4.40
N TYR A 14 41.25 52.20 5.62
CA TYR A 14 41.08 51.39 6.83
C TYR A 14 39.61 51.01 7.05
N LEU A 15 38.69 51.98 6.97
CA LEU A 15 37.25 51.75 7.06
C LEU A 15 36.73 50.85 5.94
N GLY A 16 37.21 51.02 4.71
CA GLY A 16 36.86 50.16 3.58
C GLY A 16 37.31 48.70 3.77
N LYS A 17 38.51 48.49 4.35
CA LYS A 17 38.98 47.15 4.73
C LYS A 17 38.14 46.55 5.86
N GLN A 18 37.84 47.33 6.90
CA GLN A 18 36.97 46.93 8.01
C GLN A 18 35.58 46.49 7.51
N LYS A 19 34.93 47.29 6.66
CA LYS A 19 33.62 46.97 6.06
C LYS A 19 33.65 45.70 5.20
N LYS A 20 34.73 45.50 4.43
CA LYS A 20 34.92 44.29 3.62
C LYS A 20 35.12 43.04 4.48
N LEU A 21 35.82 43.17 5.61
CA LEU A 21 35.99 42.11 6.61
C LEU A 21 34.65 41.77 7.29
N THR A 22 33.85 42.77 7.69
CA THR A 22 32.53 42.56 8.30
C THR A 22 31.56 41.91 7.31
N ASN A 23 31.50 42.38 6.07
CA ASN A 23 30.64 41.77 5.04
C ASN A 23 31.04 40.33 4.74
N LYS A 24 32.35 40.00 4.76
CA LYS A 24 32.83 38.63 4.58
C LYS A 24 32.47 37.74 5.77
N ALA A 25 32.51 38.28 6.99
CA ALA A 25 32.09 37.58 8.21
C ALA A 25 30.57 37.33 8.22
N ILE A 26 29.76 38.33 7.85
CA ILE A 26 28.30 38.21 7.72
C ILE A 26 27.94 37.19 6.65
N ALA A 27 28.57 37.22 5.48
CA ALA A 27 28.33 36.24 4.42
C ALA A 27 28.70 34.81 4.86
N ARG A 28 29.76 34.65 5.66
CA ARG A 28 30.14 33.36 6.23
C ARG A 28 29.11 32.87 7.25
N LEU A 29 28.65 33.74 8.15
CA LEU A 29 27.63 33.42 9.15
C LEU A 29 26.30 33.05 8.48
N ILE A 30 25.86 33.80 7.46
CA ILE A 30 24.66 33.48 6.68
C ILE A 30 24.80 32.13 5.99
N LYS A 31 25.98 31.82 5.42
CA LYS A 31 26.24 30.52 4.79
C LYS A 31 26.22 29.37 5.81
N GLU A 32 26.77 29.58 7.00
CA GLU A 32 26.75 28.60 8.09
C GLU A 32 25.31 28.36 8.59
N ILE A 33 24.49 29.42 8.75
CA ILE A 33 23.07 29.33 9.11
C ILE A 33 22.26 28.62 8.01
N LEU A 34 22.49 28.93 6.73
CA LEU A 34 21.83 28.26 5.61
C LEU A 34 22.21 26.77 5.52
N MET A 35 23.47 26.42 5.81
CA MET A 35 23.91 25.03 5.88
C MET A 35 23.24 24.28 7.03
N THR A 36 23.14 24.88 8.23
CA THR A 36 22.48 24.22 9.37
C THR A 36 20.98 24.09 9.16
N LEU A 37 20.31 25.08 8.55
CA LEU A 37 18.90 24.97 8.19
C LEU A 37 18.67 23.86 7.16
N ALA A 38 19.55 23.73 6.16
CA ALA A 38 19.50 22.68 5.14
C ALA A 38 19.79 21.27 5.70
N MET A 39 20.61 21.15 6.74
CA MET A 39 20.81 19.88 7.46
C MET A 39 19.60 19.52 8.33
N LEU A 40 18.96 20.49 8.99
CA LEU A 40 17.75 20.25 9.78
C LEU A 40 16.56 19.83 8.91
N THR A 41 16.44 20.35 7.69
CA THR A 41 15.39 19.94 6.75
C THR A 41 15.67 18.61 6.04
N PHE A 42 16.88 18.05 6.16
CA PHE A 42 17.21 16.70 5.68
C PHE A 42 16.83 15.60 6.69
N CYS A 43 16.49 15.96 7.93
CA CYS A 43 15.81 15.06 8.87
C CYS A 43 14.30 15.01 8.55
N ILE A 44 13.97 14.65 7.32
CA ILE A 44 12.62 14.18 7.01
C ILE A 44 12.53 12.81 7.67
N ASP A 45 11.56 12.61 8.56
CA ASP A 45 11.29 11.32 9.18
C ASP A 45 11.23 10.22 8.11
N MET A 46 12.30 9.45 7.96
CA MET A 46 12.22 8.14 7.32
C MET A 46 11.43 7.28 8.29
N THR A 47 10.10 7.27 8.18
CA THR A 47 9.26 6.31 8.87
C THR A 47 9.61 4.93 8.32
N ALA A 48 10.53 4.25 9.00
CA ALA A 48 10.99 2.94 8.56
C ALA A 48 9.82 1.93 8.62
N GLN A 49 9.75 1.10 7.58
CA GLN A 49 8.89 -0.08 7.54
C GLN A 49 9.10 -0.93 8.79
N SER A 50 8.02 -1.29 9.48
CA SER A 50 8.05 -2.17 10.64
C SER A 50 7.54 -3.55 10.26
N ILE A 51 8.39 -4.57 10.42
CA ILE A 51 8.02 -5.97 10.16
C ILE A 51 8.09 -6.75 11.46
N THR A 52 6.93 -7.20 11.94
CA THR A 52 6.85 -8.16 13.03
C THR A 52 6.76 -9.57 12.45
N LYS A 53 7.67 -10.46 12.89
CA LYS A 53 7.69 -11.87 12.47
C LYS A 53 6.60 -12.68 13.18
N PRO A 54 6.18 -13.82 12.60
CA PRO A 54 5.26 -14.75 13.24
C PRO A 54 5.71 -15.16 14.65
N SER A 55 4.76 -15.31 15.56
CA SER A 55 5.01 -15.87 16.91
C SER A 55 5.20 -17.40 16.84
N THR A 56 4.60 -18.03 15.84
CA THR A 56 4.52 -19.48 15.67
C THR A 56 5.25 -19.89 14.40
N LYS A 57 6.09 -20.93 14.49
CA LYS A 57 6.73 -21.54 13.32
C LYS A 57 5.74 -22.50 12.66
N THR A 58 5.50 -22.30 11.38
CA THR A 58 4.53 -23.04 10.57
C THR A 58 5.16 -23.36 9.22
N PRO A 59 4.67 -24.38 8.48
CA PRO A 59 5.27 -24.78 7.20
C PRO A 59 5.25 -23.65 6.16
N THR A 60 4.22 -22.82 6.20
CA THR A 60 3.98 -21.68 5.33
C THR A 60 3.77 -20.42 6.18
N GLY A 61 3.80 -19.26 5.56
CA GLY A 61 3.56 -17.98 6.22
C GLY A 61 2.36 -17.24 5.64
N PHE A 62 1.79 -16.34 6.42
CA PHE A 62 0.79 -15.38 5.99
C PHE A 62 1.27 -13.97 6.30
N ALA A 63 0.85 -12.98 5.52
CA ALA A 63 1.26 -11.59 5.73
C ALA A 63 0.06 -10.64 5.84
N ILE A 64 0.06 -9.81 6.87
CA ILE A 64 -0.82 -8.65 6.99
C ILE A 64 -0.02 -7.42 6.57
N PHE A 65 -0.47 -6.73 5.53
CA PHE A 65 0.04 -5.42 5.12
C PHE A 65 -0.96 -4.35 5.56
N ILE A 66 -0.50 -3.36 6.31
CA ILE A 66 -1.37 -2.30 6.84
C ILE A 66 -0.65 -0.95 6.82
N ASP A 67 -1.36 0.12 6.45
CA ASP A 67 -0.80 1.45 6.53
C ASP A 67 -0.66 1.90 8.00
N ARG A 68 0.33 2.76 8.27
CA ARG A 68 0.63 3.20 9.63
C ARG A 68 -0.56 3.84 10.33
N THR A 69 -1.33 4.68 9.62
CA THR A 69 -2.47 5.40 10.22
C THR A 69 -3.56 4.42 10.63
N SER A 70 -3.94 3.49 9.73
CA SER A 70 -4.92 2.44 10.05
C SER A 70 -4.46 1.56 11.20
N TYR A 71 -3.18 1.20 11.25
CA TYR A 71 -2.65 0.41 12.35
C TYR A 71 -2.71 1.16 13.68
N GLU A 72 -2.28 2.43 13.72
CA GLU A 72 -2.31 3.22 14.96
C GLU A 72 -3.73 3.39 15.49
N LYS A 73 -4.72 3.57 14.60
CA LYS A 73 -6.13 3.74 14.96
C LYS A 73 -6.84 2.44 15.33
N ALA A 74 -6.48 1.31 14.70
CA ALA A 74 -7.14 0.02 14.86
C ALA A 74 -6.26 -1.06 15.54
N LYS A 75 -5.18 -0.66 16.22
CA LYS A 75 -4.12 -1.55 16.72
C LYS A 75 -4.64 -2.78 17.47
N ILE A 76 -5.56 -2.57 18.41
CA ILE A 76 -6.11 -3.64 19.24
C ILE A 76 -6.79 -4.71 18.38
N ALA A 77 -7.59 -4.28 17.40
CA ALA A 77 -8.33 -5.17 16.51
C ALA A 77 -7.40 -5.89 15.54
N VAL A 78 -6.39 -5.21 14.99
CA VAL A 78 -5.38 -5.80 14.10
C VAL A 78 -4.53 -6.85 14.83
N ASP A 79 -4.08 -6.55 16.05
CA ASP A 79 -3.32 -7.49 16.87
C ASP A 79 -4.17 -8.69 17.30
N ALA A 80 -5.47 -8.49 17.59
CA ALA A 80 -6.40 -9.58 17.86
C ALA A 80 -6.63 -10.47 16.62
N TYR A 81 -6.83 -9.84 15.46
CA TYR A 81 -6.99 -10.54 14.18
C TYR A 81 -5.77 -11.38 13.83
N ARG A 82 -4.56 -10.79 13.90
CA ARG A 82 -3.31 -11.52 13.71
C ARG A 82 -3.20 -12.73 14.64
N ARG A 83 -3.47 -12.55 15.94
CA ARG A 83 -3.43 -13.66 16.91
C ARG A 83 -4.44 -14.75 16.60
N SER A 84 -5.62 -14.40 16.07
CA SER A 84 -6.61 -15.41 15.65
C SER A 84 -6.11 -16.26 14.49
N ILE A 85 -5.39 -15.69 13.52
CA ILE A 85 -4.79 -16.44 12.41
C ILE A 85 -3.67 -17.36 12.92
N GLU A 86 -2.83 -16.87 13.82
CA GLU A 86 -1.77 -17.70 14.41
C GLU A 86 -2.32 -18.81 15.30
N ALA A 87 -3.48 -18.62 15.94
CA ALA A 87 -4.18 -19.65 16.70
C ALA A 87 -4.69 -20.79 15.82
N ASP A 88 -5.03 -20.50 14.56
CA ASP A 88 -5.40 -21.50 13.55
C ASP A 88 -4.16 -22.23 12.95
N GLY A 89 -2.96 -21.94 13.46
CA GLY A 89 -1.74 -22.62 13.04
C GLY A 89 -1.10 -22.04 11.78
N LEU A 90 -1.36 -20.76 11.46
CA LEU A 90 -0.75 -20.05 10.33
C LEU A 90 0.11 -18.87 10.81
N GLY A 91 1.43 -18.99 10.65
CA GLY A 91 2.39 -18.01 11.13
C GLY A 91 2.26 -16.69 10.38
N THR A 92 1.94 -15.60 11.09
CA THR A 92 1.52 -14.36 10.45
C THR A 92 2.51 -13.21 10.67
N TYR A 93 3.08 -12.71 9.58
CA TYR A 93 3.84 -11.48 9.53
C TYR A 93 2.91 -10.27 9.63
N LEU A 94 3.34 -9.21 10.31
CA LEU A 94 2.68 -7.91 10.31
C LEU A 94 3.65 -6.87 9.74
N VAL A 95 3.33 -6.35 8.56
CA VAL A 95 4.09 -5.35 7.83
C VAL A 95 3.33 -4.02 7.91
N ILE A 96 3.91 -3.07 8.63
CA ILE A 96 3.35 -1.73 8.83
C ILE A 96 4.26 -0.73 8.12
N ASP A 97 3.69 0.03 7.20
CA ASP A 97 4.44 1.02 6.42
C ASP A 97 3.55 2.18 5.95
N ASP A 98 4.16 3.22 5.40
CA ASP A 98 3.47 4.31 4.70
C ASP A 98 3.56 4.07 3.19
N PHE A 99 2.88 3.03 2.70
CA PHE A 99 2.98 2.57 1.30
C PHE A 99 2.64 3.68 0.30
N LYS A 100 3.67 4.14 -0.44
CA LYS A 100 3.51 5.20 -1.45
C LYS A 100 3.16 4.69 -2.84
N SER A 101 3.30 3.38 -3.08
CA SER A 101 2.94 2.72 -4.33
C SER A 101 2.81 1.20 -4.12
N SER A 102 2.39 0.48 -5.16
CA SER A 102 2.11 -0.97 -5.09
C SER A 102 3.37 -1.83 -5.25
N GLU A 103 4.40 -1.34 -5.92
CA GLU A 103 5.60 -2.10 -6.27
C GLU A 103 6.37 -2.62 -5.04
N PRO A 104 6.64 -1.81 -3.99
CA PRO A 104 7.34 -2.30 -2.80
C PRO A 104 6.62 -3.45 -2.09
N ILE A 105 5.28 -3.41 -2.08
CA ILE A 105 4.46 -4.49 -1.52
C ILE A 105 4.65 -5.76 -2.35
N ARG A 106 4.55 -5.67 -3.68
CA ARG A 106 4.73 -6.80 -4.60
C ARG A 106 6.14 -7.41 -4.49
N GLU A 107 7.17 -6.58 -4.39
CA GLU A 107 8.55 -7.04 -4.21
C GLU A 107 8.73 -7.85 -2.91
N LEU A 108 8.12 -7.40 -1.82
CA LEU A 108 8.11 -8.15 -0.55
C LEU A 108 7.37 -9.47 -0.67
N LEU A 109 6.20 -9.48 -1.33
CA LEU A 109 5.42 -10.70 -1.55
C LEU A 109 6.22 -11.75 -2.34
N VAL A 110 6.82 -11.36 -3.47
CA VAL A 110 7.68 -12.24 -4.29
C VAL A 110 8.85 -12.77 -3.46
N LYS A 111 9.53 -11.88 -2.72
CA LYS A 111 10.68 -12.23 -1.90
C LYS A 111 10.33 -13.24 -0.82
N TYR A 112 9.24 -13.03 -0.08
CA TYR A 112 8.85 -13.90 1.02
C TYR A 112 8.18 -15.19 0.55
N HIS A 113 7.49 -15.18 -0.59
CA HIS A 113 7.02 -16.42 -1.22
C HIS A 113 8.19 -17.31 -1.65
N ALA A 114 9.30 -16.73 -2.10
CA ALA A 114 10.49 -17.48 -2.49
C ALA A 114 11.31 -18.06 -1.31
N ASP A 115 10.98 -17.72 -0.05
CA ASP A 115 11.68 -18.28 1.12
C ASP A 115 11.32 -19.76 1.33
N LYS A 116 12.27 -20.65 1.05
CA LYS A 116 12.08 -22.11 1.18
C LYS A 116 11.84 -22.59 2.61
N ARG A 117 12.12 -21.77 3.63
CA ARG A 117 11.92 -22.16 5.03
C ARG A 117 10.49 -22.00 5.48
N GLN A 118 9.82 -20.96 5.00
CA GLN A 118 8.46 -20.60 5.33
C GLN A 118 7.90 -19.71 4.21
N PRO A 119 7.56 -20.27 3.04
CA PRO A 119 7.06 -19.48 1.92
C PRO A 119 5.72 -18.86 2.28
N LEU A 120 5.47 -17.61 1.88
CA LEU A 120 4.14 -17.04 1.99
C LEU A 120 3.15 -17.81 1.12
N GLU A 121 2.06 -18.28 1.72
CA GLU A 121 0.92 -18.87 1.00
C GLU A 121 -0.18 -17.85 0.70
N GLY A 122 -0.23 -16.75 1.45
CA GLY A 122 -1.25 -15.74 1.30
C GLY A 122 -0.96 -14.42 2.02
N CYS A 123 -1.77 -13.42 1.72
CA CYS A 123 -1.73 -12.13 2.39
C CYS A 123 -3.11 -11.48 2.53
N VAL A 124 -3.17 -10.47 3.39
CA VAL A 124 -4.29 -9.53 3.47
C VAL A 124 -3.79 -8.10 3.56
N PHE A 125 -4.41 -7.23 2.75
CA PHE A 125 -4.22 -5.79 2.75
C PHE A 125 -5.28 -5.16 3.65
N ILE A 126 -4.88 -4.37 4.63
CA ILE A 126 -5.77 -3.75 5.60
C ILE A 126 -5.60 -2.24 5.56
N GLY A 127 -6.71 -1.50 5.45
CA GLY A 127 -6.70 -0.04 5.50
C GLY A 127 -6.46 0.60 4.13
N ASP A 128 -5.69 1.68 4.12
CA ASP A 128 -5.43 2.51 2.96
C ASP A 128 -4.19 2.02 2.20
N ILE A 129 -4.31 0.81 1.61
CA ILE A 129 -3.27 0.20 0.78
C ILE A 129 -3.43 0.65 -0.68
N PRO A 130 -2.34 0.95 -1.41
CA PRO A 130 -2.38 1.23 -2.84
C PRO A 130 -3.17 0.17 -3.63
N ILE A 131 -4.05 0.62 -4.52
CA ILE A 131 -4.94 -0.21 -5.31
C ILE A 131 -4.46 -0.18 -6.77
N PRO A 132 -3.95 -1.30 -7.29
CA PRO A 132 -3.59 -1.44 -8.69
C PRO A 132 -4.84 -1.37 -9.57
N ILE A 133 -4.86 -0.40 -10.49
CA ILE A 133 -5.92 -0.19 -11.47
C ILE A 133 -5.36 -0.55 -12.85
N ILE A 134 -5.70 -1.73 -13.33
CA ILE A 134 -5.04 -2.38 -14.45
C ILE A 134 -5.76 -2.07 -15.77
N ARG A 135 -5.00 -1.56 -16.73
CA ARG A 135 -5.37 -1.40 -18.13
C ARG A 135 -4.87 -2.58 -18.95
N ASP A 136 -5.46 -2.79 -20.11
CA ASP A 136 -5.12 -3.87 -21.06
C ASP A 136 -5.38 -5.30 -20.56
N ALA A 137 -5.96 -5.44 -19.36
CA ALA A 137 -6.34 -6.71 -18.75
C ALA A 137 -7.80 -7.12 -19.00
N GLN A 138 -8.58 -6.40 -19.83
CA GLN A 138 -10.01 -6.71 -20.05
C GLN A 138 -10.22 -8.13 -20.57
N HIS A 139 -9.26 -8.70 -21.31
CA HIS A 139 -9.34 -10.07 -21.79
C HIS A 139 -9.28 -11.12 -20.66
N LEU A 140 -8.71 -10.77 -19.51
CA LEU A 140 -8.65 -11.61 -18.30
C LEU A 140 -9.90 -11.50 -17.41
N THR A 141 -10.87 -10.65 -17.77
CA THR A 141 -12.15 -10.53 -17.04
C THR A 141 -13.24 -11.37 -17.71
N SER A 142 -14.28 -11.73 -16.95
CA SER A 142 -15.44 -12.41 -17.51
C SER A 142 -16.35 -11.46 -18.29
N ALA A 143 -16.90 -10.44 -17.62
CA ALA A 143 -17.91 -9.54 -18.18
C ALA A 143 -17.40 -8.14 -18.52
N PHE A 144 -16.25 -7.72 -17.98
CA PHE A 144 -15.79 -6.34 -18.08
C PHE A 144 -15.00 -6.10 -19.38
N LYS A 145 -15.68 -5.64 -20.43
CA LYS A 145 -15.11 -5.40 -21.76
C LYS A 145 -15.23 -3.92 -22.19
N MET A 146 -15.07 -3.00 -21.23
CA MET A 146 -15.23 -1.57 -21.48
C MET A 146 -14.16 -1.04 -22.45
N ASN A 147 -14.59 -0.16 -23.36
CA ASN A 147 -13.67 0.56 -24.26
C ASN A 147 -12.74 1.46 -23.42
N GLN A 148 -11.43 1.35 -23.65
CA GLN A 148 -10.39 2.06 -22.92
C GLN A 148 -10.21 3.54 -23.29
N HIS A 149 -10.86 4.03 -24.35
CA HIS A 149 -10.85 5.44 -24.72
C HIS A 149 -11.74 6.33 -23.84
N VAL A 150 -12.55 5.74 -22.95
CA VAL A 150 -13.36 6.49 -21.98
C VAL A 150 -12.58 6.74 -20.69
N ASP A 151 -13.25 7.35 -19.71
CA ASP A 151 -12.71 7.62 -18.38
C ASP A 151 -12.01 6.38 -17.77
N TRP A 152 -10.83 6.61 -17.17
CA TRP A 152 -9.95 5.54 -16.71
C TRP A 152 -10.54 4.79 -15.52
N LYS A 153 -11.27 5.47 -14.62
CA LYS A 153 -11.94 4.84 -13.46
C LYS A 153 -13.05 3.89 -13.91
N LYS A 154 -13.65 4.15 -15.08
CA LYS A 154 -14.73 3.35 -15.67
C LYS A 154 -14.28 2.26 -16.63
N SER A 155 -13.04 2.32 -17.12
CA SER A 155 -12.53 1.44 -18.18
C SER A 155 -11.36 0.55 -17.78
N SER A 156 -10.86 0.70 -16.55
CA SER A 156 -9.76 -0.08 -16.01
C SER A 156 -10.26 -1.05 -14.93
N VAL A 157 -9.46 -2.05 -14.59
CA VAL A 157 -9.83 -3.13 -13.67
C VAL A 157 -9.04 -2.97 -12.37
N ALA A 158 -9.72 -2.62 -11.27
CA ALA A 158 -9.09 -2.72 -9.94
C ALA A 158 -8.83 -4.19 -9.60
N SER A 159 -7.58 -4.56 -9.30
CA SER A 159 -7.26 -5.98 -9.10
C SER A 159 -6.02 -6.24 -8.25
N ASP A 160 -6.19 -7.10 -7.25
CA ASP A 160 -5.09 -7.67 -6.48
C ASP A 160 -4.30 -8.73 -7.26
N ARG A 161 -4.67 -9.05 -8.51
CA ARG A 161 -3.85 -9.90 -9.41
C ARG A 161 -2.46 -9.31 -9.64
N PHE A 162 -2.32 -8.00 -9.51
CA PHE A 162 -1.01 -7.36 -9.46
C PHE A 162 -0.15 -7.88 -8.30
N TYR A 163 -0.75 -8.08 -7.12
CA TYR A 163 -0.06 -8.54 -5.92
C TYR A 163 0.09 -10.04 -5.84
N ASP A 164 -0.87 -10.82 -6.34
CA ASP A 164 -0.94 -12.26 -6.07
C ASP A 164 -0.58 -13.17 -7.25
N ASP A 165 -0.43 -12.63 -8.47
CA ASP A 165 0.11 -13.35 -9.62
C ASP A 165 1.46 -12.74 -10.02
N PHE A 166 2.53 -13.40 -9.60
CA PHE A 166 3.91 -12.96 -9.82
C PHE A 166 4.34 -13.15 -11.26
N SER A 167 3.61 -13.98 -12.02
CA SER A 167 3.89 -14.21 -13.43
C SER A 167 3.31 -13.16 -14.35
N LEU A 168 2.38 -12.32 -13.85
CA LEU A 168 1.91 -11.16 -14.58
C LEU A 168 2.97 -10.04 -14.57
N LYS A 169 2.96 -9.23 -15.63
CA LYS A 169 3.93 -8.16 -15.87
C LYS A 169 3.18 -6.87 -16.14
N PHE A 170 3.62 -5.80 -15.51
CA PHE A 170 2.89 -4.55 -15.48
C PHE A 170 3.85 -3.38 -15.72
N ASP A 171 3.42 -2.46 -16.58
CA ASP A 171 4.11 -1.20 -16.80
C ASP A 171 3.37 -0.10 -16.04
N PHE A 172 4.08 0.60 -15.14
CA PHE A 172 3.50 1.73 -14.42
C PHE A 172 3.16 2.87 -15.39
N ILE A 173 1.97 3.45 -15.22
CA ILE A 173 1.53 4.58 -16.04
C ILE A 173 1.51 5.87 -15.21
N LYS A 174 0.69 5.91 -14.15
CA LYS A 174 0.54 7.08 -13.27
C LYS A 174 -0.26 6.75 -12.01
N GLN A 175 -0.14 7.57 -10.99
CA GLN A 175 -1.10 7.64 -9.89
C GLN A 175 -2.33 8.47 -10.31
N ASP A 176 -3.51 8.13 -9.81
CA ASP A 176 -4.72 8.94 -10.02
C ASP A 176 -4.61 10.28 -9.26
N GLY A 177 -5.06 11.37 -9.88
CA GLY A 177 -4.99 12.70 -9.29
C GLY A 177 -6.08 12.98 -8.26
N ASP A 178 -7.24 12.31 -8.37
CA ASP A 178 -8.39 12.52 -7.47
C ASP A 178 -8.47 11.44 -6.39
N LEU A 179 -8.05 10.22 -6.74
CA LEU A 179 -8.07 9.05 -5.85
C LEU A 179 -6.63 8.63 -5.53
N PRO A 180 -5.99 9.16 -4.48
CA PRO A 180 -4.56 8.96 -4.26
C PRO A 180 -4.14 7.50 -4.02
N LEU A 181 -5.08 6.62 -3.65
CA LEU A 181 -4.81 5.19 -3.53
C LEU A 181 -4.81 4.46 -4.87
N TYR A 182 -5.21 5.07 -5.98
CA TYR A 182 -5.34 4.39 -7.27
C TYR A 182 -4.06 4.56 -8.08
N PHE A 183 -3.44 3.43 -8.45
CA PHE A 183 -2.22 3.41 -9.24
C PHE A 183 -2.50 2.68 -10.55
N TYR A 184 -2.36 3.39 -11.67
CA TYR A 184 -2.62 2.82 -12.99
C TYR A 184 -1.41 2.10 -13.55
N TYR A 185 -1.67 0.89 -14.02
CA TYR A 185 -0.70 0.05 -14.71
C TYR A 185 -1.29 -0.44 -16.03
N SER A 186 -0.46 -0.70 -17.03
CA SER A 186 -0.82 -1.47 -18.22
C SER A 186 -0.34 -2.91 -18.03
N LEU A 187 -1.18 -3.90 -18.33
CA LEU A 187 -0.74 -5.28 -18.43
C LEU A 187 0.14 -5.41 -19.67
N SER A 188 1.40 -5.79 -19.48
CA SER A 188 2.36 -5.87 -20.57
C SER A 188 1.96 -6.97 -21.58
N PRO A 189 2.16 -6.77 -22.90
CA PRO A 189 1.92 -7.79 -23.91
C PRO A 189 2.76 -9.07 -23.75
N ASP A 190 3.87 -9.00 -23.03
CA ASP A 190 4.75 -10.14 -22.74
C ASP A 190 4.38 -10.89 -21.44
N SER A 191 3.24 -10.52 -20.85
CA SER A 191 2.64 -11.18 -19.70
C SER A 191 1.96 -12.49 -20.08
N LYS A 192 1.69 -13.36 -19.08
CA LYS A 192 0.92 -14.58 -19.35
C LYS A 192 -0.51 -14.23 -19.78
N PRO A 193 -1.08 -14.92 -20.77
CA PRO A 193 -2.43 -14.65 -21.25
C PRO A 193 -3.53 -15.27 -20.35
N TYR A 194 -3.16 -15.82 -19.19
CA TYR A 194 -4.06 -16.47 -18.24
C TYR A 194 -3.63 -16.15 -16.82
N LEU A 195 -4.58 -16.24 -15.88
CA LEU A 195 -4.34 -16.05 -14.46
C LEU A 195 -3.84 -17.36 -13.83
N SER A 196 -2.80 -17.26 -13.01
CA SER A 196 -2.23 -18.35 -12.23
C SER A 196 -1.66 -17.80 -10.93
N PRO A 197 -2.53 -17.37 -9.98
CA PRO A 197 -2.08 -16.75 -8.73
C PRO A 197 -1.14 -17.66 -7.96
N ASP A 198 -0.03 -17.10 -7.47
CA ASP A 198 0.99 -17.80 -6.69
C ASP A 198 0.64 -17.86 -5.19
N ILE A 199 -0.16 -16.89 -4.72
CA ILE A 199 -0.68 -16.80 -3.35
C ILE A 199 -2.16 -16.43 -3.35
N TYR A 200 -2.88 -16.68 -2.25
CA TYR A 200 -4.21 -16.10 -2.06
C TYR A 200 -4.11 -14.71 -1.42
N SER A 201 -4.95 -13.78 -1.86
CA SER A 201 -4.98 -12.41 -1.33
C SER A 201 -6.38 -11.98 -0.92
N GLY A 202 -6.45 -11.06 0.03
CA GLY A 202 -7.70 -10.38 0.42
C GLY A 202 -7.44 -8.92 0.74
N HIS A 203 -8.47 -8.09 0.58
CA HIS A 203 -8.36 -6.65 0.83
C HIS A 203 -9.50 -6.19 1.75
N ILE A 204 -9.15 -5.76 2.97
CA ILE A 204 -10.06 -5.21 3.97
C ILE A 204 -9.88 -3.70 3.96
N LYS A 205 -10.64 -3.03 3.10
CA LYS A 205 -10.69 -1.57 3.02
C LYS A 205 -12.01 -1.07 3.62
N PRO A 206 -11.99 -0.22 4.66
CA PRO A 206 -13.23 0.35 5.18
C PRO A 206 -13.85 1.30 4.16
N ASN A 207 -15.19 1.28 4.11
CA ASN A 207 -15.94 2.23 3.29
C ASN A 207 -15.87 3.62 3.94
N GLU A 208 -15.67 4.64 3.11
CA GLU A 208 -15.77 6.03 3.54
C GLU A 208 -17.23 6.46 3.38
N MET A 209 -17.93 6.56 4.50
CA MET A 209 -19.33 7.00 4.57
C MET A 209 -19.39 8.32 5.33
N GLU A 210 -20.32 9.19 4.94
CA GLU A 210 -20.63 10.40 5.69
C GLU A 210 -20.99 10.02 7.14
N ASP A 211 -20.49 10.80 8.11
CA ASP A 211 -20.73 10.62 9.54
C ASP A 211 -20.24 9.31 10.19
N THR A 212 -19.35 8.55 9.54
CA THR A 212 -18.80 7.32 10.11
C THR A 212 -17.27 7.35 10.24
N ASP A 213 -16.77 6.97 11.42
CA ASP A 213 -15.33 6.74 11.59
C ASP A 213 -14.91 5.44 10.89
N LYS A 214 -14.21 5.56 9.76
CA LYS A 214 -13.74 4.43 8.98
C LYS A 214 -12.83 3.49 9.77
N TYR A 215 -12.08 4.00 10.77
CA TYR A 215 -11.21 3.16 11.60
C TYR A 215 -11.99 2.39 12.66
N GLN A 216 -13.12 2.93 13.12
CA GLN A 216 -14.06 2.18 13.96
C GLN A 216 -14.70 1.05 13.16
N LEU A 217 -15.16 1.30 11.93
CA LEU A 217 -15.68 0.26 11.04
C LEU A 217 -14.65 -0.86 10.79
N LEU A 218 -13.40 -0.48 10.53
CA LEU A 218 -12.31 -1.43 10.36
C LEU A 218 -12.12 -2.28 11.62
N SER A 219 -12.08 -1.64 12.79
CA SER A 219 -11.91 -2.32 14.07
C SER A 219 -13.06 -3.28 14.36
N ASP A 220 -14.31 -2.86 14.11
CA ASP A 220 -15.51 -3.66 14.30
C ASP A 220 -15.54 -4.88 13.39
N TYR A 221 -15.15 -4.71 12.12
CA TYR A 221 -15.04 -5.82 11.17
C TYR A 221 -13.99 -6.85 11.60
N LEU A 222 -12.78 -6.40 11.97
CA LEU A 222 -11.71 -7.30 12.40
C LEU A 222 -12.08 -8.04 13.69
N MET A 223 -12.68 -7.34 14.66
CA MET A 223 -13.15 -7.96 15.89
C MET A 223 -14.33 -8.92 15.65
N LYS A 224 -15.20 -8.62 14.68
CA LYS A 224 -16.21 -9.59 14.23
C LYS A 224 -15.53 -10.84 13.68
N ALA A 225 -14.59 -10.72 12.75
CA ALA A 225 -13.87 -11.87 12.18
C ALA A 225 -13.19 -12.73 13.27
N VAL A 226 -12.58 -12.10 14.28
CA VAL A 226 -12.01 -12.80 15.44
C VAL A 226 -13.07 -13.59 16.21
N ARG A 227 -14.21 -12.96 16.52
CA ARG A 227 -15.31 -13.63 17.25
C ARG A 227 -15.88 -14.80 16.46
N GLU A 228 -16.12 -14.63 15.16
CA GLU A 228 -16.68 -15.68 14.31
C GLU A 228 -15.72 -16.88 14.22
N LYS A 229 -14.40 -16.66 14.13
CA LYS A 229 -13.41 -17.74 14.15
C LYS A 229 -13.40 -18.53 15.47
N GLN A 230 -13.64 -17.86 16.59
CA GLN A 230 -13.65 -18.48 17.91
C GLN A 230 -14.98 -19.17 18.23
N TYR A 231 -16.04 -18.86 17.49
CA TYR A 231 -17.37 -19.39 17.75
C TYR A 231 -17.53 -20.77 17.09
N THR A 232 -17.30 -21.82 17.86
CA THR A 232 -17.30 -23.22 17.40
C THR A 232 -18.69 -23.75 17.06
N ASP A 233 -19.74 -23.11 17.57
CA ASP A 233 -21.13 -23.57 17.42
C ASP A 233 -21.87 -22.82 16.30
N ASN A 234 -21.14 -22.08 15.46
CA ASN A 234 -21.72 -21.37 14.32
C ASN A 234 -21.99 -22.32 13.15
N VAL A 235 -23.21 -22.87 13.11
CA VAL A 235 -23.68 -23.70 12.00
C VAL A 235 -24.22 -22.84 10.85
N ILE A 236 -23.85 -23.20 9.62
CA ILE A 236 -24.40 -22.55 8.42
C ILE A 236 -25.80 -23.12 8.15
N ASP A 237 -26.82 -22.48 8.73
CA ASP A 237 -28.21 -22.97 8.64
C ASP A 237 -29.03 -22.29 7.53
N HIS A 238 -28.56 -21.14 7.03
CA HIS A 238 -29.26 -20.33 6.04
C HIS A 238 -28.31 -19.85 4.94
N LEU A 239 -28.60 -20.25 3.70
CA LEU A 239 -27.94 -19.75 2.50
C LEU A 239 -28.94 -18.95 1.66
N SER A 240 -28.58 -17.72 1.31
CA SER A 240 -29.34 -16.89 0.37
C SER A 240 -28.62 -16.85 -0.98
N ILE A 241 -29.32 -17.21 -2.06
CA ILE A 241 -28.79 -17.20 -3.42
C ILE A 241 -29.59 -16.18 -4.24
N ALA A 242 -28.89 -15.22 -4.87
CA ALA A 242 -29.47 -14.21 -5.75
C ALA A 242 -28.94 -14.37 -7.18
N ARG A 243 -29.85 -14.41 -8.16
CA ARG A 243 -29.55 -14.80 -9.56
C ARG A 243 -29.15 -13.64 -10.47
N GLY A 244 -29.28 -12.40 -9.99
CA GLY A 244 -29.19 -11.21 -10.83
C GLY A 244 -30.18 -11.22 -12.00
N HIS A 245 -30.07 -10.23 -12.88
CA HIS A 245 -30.80 -10.20 -14.15
C HIS A 245 -29.79 -10.22 -15.30
N SER A 246 -29.70 -11.32 -16.04
CA SER A 246 -28.82 -11.42 -17.22
C SER A 246 -29.20 -12.61 -18.10
N TYR A 247 -28.55 -12.75 -19.25
CA TYR A 247 -28.78 -13.81 -20.24
C TYR A 247 -28.73 -15.23 -19.63
N ASN A 248 -27.77 -15.51 -18.74
CA ASN A 248 -27.62 -16.83 -18.10
C ASN A 248 -28.50 -17.01 -16.85
N SER A 249 -29.19 -15.98 -16.36
CA SER A 249 -29.95 -16.08 -15.09
C SER A 249 -31.20 -16.97 -15.19
N GLN A 250 -31.59 -17.36 -16.41
CA GLN A 250 -32.71 -18.27 -16.70
C GLN A 250 -32.28 -19.62 -17.29
N ASP A 251 -30.99 -19.87 -17.50
CA ASP A 251 -30.51 -21.10 -18.13
C ASP A 251 -30.44 -22.25 -17.13
N LYS A 252 -31.42 -23.16 -17.16
CA LYS A 252 -31.53 -24.32 -16.26
C LYS A 252 -30.26 -25.19 -16.23
N LEU A 253 -29.49 -25.28 -17.32
CA LEU A 253 -28.26 -26.08 -17.36
C LEU A 253 -27.12 -25.44 -16.57
N ALA A 254 -27.08 -24.11 -16.49
CA ALA A 254 -26.14 -23.40 -15.62
C ALA A 254 -26.39 -23.70 -14.14
N TRP A 255 -27.62 -24.09 -13.76
CA TRP A 255 -28.05 -24.33 -12.37
C TRP A 255 -28.04 -25.80 -11.95
N THR A 256 -28.06 -26.75 -12.88
CA THR A 256 -28.12 -28.19 -12.53
C THR A 256 -26.94 -28.67 -11.68
N GLY A 257 -25.82 -27.94 -11.68
CA GLY A 257 -24.66 -28.22 -10.82
C GLY A 257 -24.75 -27.67 -9.40
N GLU A 258 -25.60 -26.70 -9.10
CA GLU A 258 -25.67 -26.09 -7.77
C GLU A 258 -26.26 -27.03 -6.71
N GLN A 259 -27.09 -28.00 -7.12
CA GLN A 259 -27.59 -29.05 -6.23
C GLN A 259 -26.48 -29.96 -5.67
N ILE A 260 -25.29 -29.96 -6.29
CA ILE A 260 -24.13 -30.76 -5.87
C ILE A 260 -23.29 -30.02 -4.81
N ALA A 261 -23.47 -28.69 -4.69
CA ALA A 261 -22.70 -27.85 -3.76
C ALA A 261 -23.35 -27.72 -2.36
N LEU A 262 -24.57 -28.22 -2.19
CA LEU A 262 -25.32 -28.29 -0.93
C LEU A 262 -25.29 -29.72 -0.37
#